data_AF-A0A2E1AGU0-F1
#
_entry.id   AF-A0A2E1AGU0-F1
#
_cell.length_a   1.000
_cell.length_b   1.000
_cell.length_c   1.000
_cell.angle_alpha   90.00
_cell.angle_beta   90.00
_cell.angle_gamma   90.00
#
_symmetry.space_group_name_H-M   'P 1'
#
loop_
_entity.id
_entity.type
_entity.pdbx_description
1 polymer ?
#
loop_
_entity_poly.entity_id
_entity_poly.type
_entity_poly.pdbx_seq_one_letter_code
_entity_poly.pdbx_strand_id
1 'polypeptide(L)'
;MTMPAPLVAFDELITFLAASPSAEAIMAYRPSQDLQDRLSELLEKNRQGQLSTEENAELDEFLRMNRFMSRLQARAKQHLG
;
A
#
# COMPACT_ATOMS: atom_id res chain seq x y z
N MET A 1 -22.58 -2.01 1.76
CA MET A 1 -21.63 -1.42 2.73
C MET A 1 -20.32 -1.23 2.00
N THR A 2 -19.92 0.01 1.71
CA THR A 2 -18.58 0.27 1.18
C THR A 2 -17.63 0.11 2.37
N MET A 3 -16.90 -0.99 2.42
CA MET A 3 -15.80 -1.13 3.39
C MET A 3 -14.82 0.01 3.11
N PRO A 4 -14.33 0.72 4.14
CA PRO A 4 -13.32 1.73 3.92
C PRO A 4 -12.09 1.04 3.32
N ALA A 5 -11.72 1.45 2.11
CA ALA A 5 -10.53 1.02 1.39
C ALA A 5 -9.23 0.94 2.22
N PRO A 6 -8.98 1.77 3.27
CA PRO A 6 -7.79 1.61 4.10
C PRO A 6 -7.71 0.27 4.86
N LEU A 7 -8.84 -0.39 5.17
CA LEU A 7 -8.82 -1.74 5.75
C LEU A 7 -8.37 -2.79 4.72
N VAL A 8 -8.79 -2.64 3.46
CA VAL A 8 -8.48 -3.58 2.37
C VAL A 8 -7.00 -3.57 2.02
N ALA A 9 -6.37 -2.39 2.01
CA ALA A 9 -4.94 -2.25 1.71
C ALA A 9 -4.05 -2.99 2.71
N PHE A 10 -4.34 -2.84 4.01
CA PHE A 10 -3.62 -3.54 5.06
C PHE A 10 -3.91 -5.04 5.07
N ASP A 11 -5.15 -5.44 4.83
CA ASP A 11 -5.51 -6.86 4.76
C ASP A 11 -4.77 -7.57 3.61
N GLU A 12 -4.64 -6.94 2.43
CA GLU A 12 -3.87 -7.50 1.31
C GLU A 12 -2.40 -7.68 1.68
N LEU A 13 -1.79 -6.67 2.31
CA LEU A 13 -0.40 -6.74 2.74
C LEU A 13 -0.19 -7.79 3.84
N ILE A 14 -1.07 -7.85 4.84
CA ILE A 14 -0.99 -8.83 5.94
C ILE A 14 -1.14 -10.24 5.37
N THR A 15 -2.08 -10.46 4.46
CA THR A 15 -2.29 -11.74 3.79
C THR A 15 -1.04 -12.16 3.02
N PHE A 16 -0.43 -11.22 2.28
CA PHE A 16 0.82 -11.46 1.57
C PHE A 16 1.95 -11.87 2.51
N LEU A 17 2.14 -11.17 3.63
CA LEU A 17 3.19 -11.49 4.60
C LEU A 17 2.92 -12.80 5.36
N ALA A 18 1.67 -13.08 5.69
CA ALA A 18 1.26 -14.33 6.36
C ALA A 18 1.56 -15.57 5.50
N ALA A 19 1.59 -15.42 4.18
CA ALA A 19 2.01 -16.48 3.25
C ALA A 19 3.52 -16.77 3.28
N SER A 20 4.30 -16.10 4.14
CA SER A 20 5.77 -16.26 4.26
C SER A 20 6.49 -16.14 2.91
N PRO A 21 6.37 -14.98 2.22
CA PRO A 21 6.92 -14.78 0.89
C PRO A 21 8.45 -14.84 0.90
N SER A 22 9.05 -15.28 -0.21
CA SER A 22 10.50 -15.24 -0.39
C SER A 22 11.01 -13.79 -0.49
N ALA A 23 12.31 -13.58 -0.33
CA ALA A 23 12.92 -12.26 -0.49
C ALA A 23 12.69 -11.70 -1.90
N GLU A 24 12.72 -12.54 -2.93
CA GLU A 24 12.40 -12.17 -4.32
C GLU A 24 10.93 -11.76 -4.45
N ALA A 25 10.01 -12.51 -3.84
CA ALA A 25 8.58 -12.18 -3.85
C ALA A 25 8.30 -10.85 -3.13
N ILE A 26 8.98 -10.58 -2.01
CA ILE A 26 8.91 -9.30 -1.30
C ILE A 26 9.38 -8.16 -2.23
N MET A 27 10.51 -8.34 -2.93
CA MET A 27 11.03 -7.35 -3.88
C MET A 27 10.10 -7.14 -5.08
N ALA A 28 9.40 -8.18 -5.53
CA ALA A 28 8.46 -8.11 -6.63
C ALA A 28 7.07 -7.61 -6.23
N TYR A 29 6.78 -7.51 -4.92
CA TYR A 29 5.46 -7.12 -4.43
C TYR A 29 5.01 -5.77 -5.00
N ARG A 30 3.77 -5.75 -5.49
CA ARG A 30 3.01 -4.55 -5.82
C ARG A 30 1.58 -4.71 -5.29
N PRO A 31 0.95 -3.64 -4.81
CA PRO A 31 -0.48 -3.67 -4.47
C PRO A 31 -1.34 -4.08 -5.67
N SER A 32 -2.52 -4.63 -5.43
CA SER A 32 -3.53 -4.90 -6.45
C SER A 32 -3.85 -3.66 -7.31
N GLN A 33 -4.36 -3.89 -8.52
CA GLN A 33 -4.71 -2.81 -9.45
C GLN A 33 -5.76 -1.86 -8.84
N ASP A 34 -6.76 -2.39 -8.15
CA ASP A 34 -7.80 -1.61 -7.48
C ASP A 34 -7.20 -0.62 -6.45
N LEU A 35 -6.21 -1.07 -5.68
CA LEU A 35 -5.49 -0.21 -4.73
C LEU A 35 -4.62 0.84 -5.43
N GLN A 36 -3.99 0.49 -6.55
CA GLN A 36 -3.21 1.43 -7.35
C GLN A 36 -4.10 2.52 -7.98
N ASP A 37 -5.26 2.14 -8.49
CA ASP A 37 -6.23 3.05 -9.09
C ASP A 37 -6.80 3.99 -8.01
N ARG A 38 -7.19 3.43 -6.86
CA ARG A 38 -7.67 4.22 -5.72
C ARG A 38 -6.61 5.22 -5.22
N LEU A 39 -5.36 4.79 -5.08
CA LEU A 39 -4.27 5.68 -4.72
C LEU A 39 -4.08 6.79 -5.75
N SER A 40 -4.20 6.48 -7.04
CA SER A 40 -4.09 7.45 -8.12
C SER A 40 -5.21 8.51 -8.06
N GLU A 41 -6.45 8.10 -7.77
CA GLU A 41 -7.57 9.00 -7.55
C GLU A 41 -7.34 9.93 -6.35
N LEU A 42 -6.89 9.38 -5.21
CA LEU A 42 -6.61 10.16 -4.01
C LEU A 42 -5.49 11.18 -4.24
N LEU A 43 -4.44 10.79 -4.95
CA LEU A 43 -3.35 11.70 -5.31
C LEU A 43 -3.82 12.80 -6.26
N GLU A 44 -4.72 12.50 -7.20
CA GLU A 44 -5.30 13.52 -8.08
C GLU A 44 -6.18 14.50 -7.29
N LYS A 45 -7.06 14.00 -6.42
CA LYS A 45 -7.86 14.84 -5.52
C LYS A 45 -6.99 15.68 -4.59
N ASN A 46 -5.88 15.11 -4.08
CA ASN A 46 -4.91 15.83 -3.25
C ASN A 46 -4.33 17.02 -4.01
N ARG A 47 -3.88 16.80 -5.26
CA ARG A 47 -3.35 17.87 -6.14
C ARG A 47 -4.35 18.99 -6.38
N GLN A 48 -5.63 18.65 -6.46
CA GLN A 48 -6.72 19.61 -6.68
C GLN A 48 -7.21 20.27 -5.38
N GLY A 49 -6.70 19.87 -4.21
CA GLY A 49 -7.18 20.37 -2.91
C GLY A 49 -8.60 19.90 -2.56
N GLN A 50 -9.05 18.78 -3.13
CA GLN A 50 -10.42 18.26 -3.04
C GLN A 50 -10.57 17.03 -2.14
N LEU A 51 -9.52 16.64 -1.41
CA LEU A 51 -9.63 15.51 -0.49
C LEU A 51 -10.57 15.83 0.67
N SER A 52 -11.50 14.92 0.93
CA SER A 52 -12.25 14.92 2.18
C SER A 52 -11.34 14.56 3.37
N THR A 53 -11.83 14.75 4.59
CA THR A 53 -11.12 14.33 5.81
C THR A 53 -10.88 12.83 5.82
N GLU A 54 -11.87 12.05 5.40
CA GLU A 54 -11.81 10.59 5.29
C GLU A 54 -10.79 10.16 4.22
N GLU A 55 -10.81 10.82 3.07
CA GLU A 55 -9.87 10.53 1.98
C GLU A 55 -8.43 10.94 2.33
N ASN A 56 -8.23 11.99 3.13
CA ASN A 56 -6.92 12.31 3.70
C ASN A 56 -6.42 11.21 4.63
N ALA A 57 -7.26 10.73 5.54
CA ALA A 57 -6.89 9.64 6.45
C ALA A 57 -6.57 8.35 5.67
N GLU A 58 -7.32 8.07 4.61
CA GLU A 58 -7.07 6.97 3.69
C GLU A 58 -5.71 7.12 2.97
N LEU A 59 -5.43 8.29 2.39
CA LEU A 59 -4.16 8.57 1.71
C LEU A 59 -2.97 8.43 2.67
N ASP A 60 -3.10 8.95 3.89
CA ASP A 60 -2.06 8.82 4.92
C ASP A 60 -1.75 7.35 5.25
N GLU A 61 -2.76 6.50 5.27
CA GLU A 61 -2.62 5.06 5.51
C GLU A 61 -1.92 4.35 4.35
N PHE A 62 -2.31 4.64 3.10
CA PHE A 62 -1.61 4.15 1.91
C PHE A 62 -0.13 4.52 1.93
N LEU A 63 0.19 5.77 2.31
CA LEU A 63 1.58 6.23 2.39
C LEU A 63 2.35 5.55 3.53
N ARG A 64 1.70 5.25 4.67
CA ARG A 64 2.31 4.44 5.75
C ARG A 64 2.67 3.04 5.25
N MET A 65 1.74 2.38 4.57
CA MET A 65 1.95 1.04 3.99
C MET A 65 3.10 1.05 2.97
N ASN A 66 3.11 2.00 2.03
CA ASN A 66 4.18 2.13 1.04
C ASN A 66 5.56 2.33 1.68
N ARG A 67 5.66 3.16 2.73
CA ARG A 67 6.91 3.35 3.48
C ARG A 67 7.34 2.08 4.23
N PHE A 68 6.41 1.30 4.74
CA PHE A 68 6.72 0.01 5.34
C PHE A 68 7.27 -0.96 4.28
N MET A 69 6.55 -1.13 3.17
CA MET A 69 6.97 -2.06 2.12
C MET A 69 8.29 -1.67 1.47
N SER A 70 8.54 -0.38 1.24
CA SER A 70 9.83 0.08 0.71
C SER A 70 11.00 -0.32 1.62
N ARG A 71 10.82 -0.24 2.95
CA ARG A 71 11.83 -0.66 3.93
C ARG A 71 12.01 -2.18 3.94
N LEU A 72 10.91 -2.92 3.84
CA LEU A 72 10.95 -4.38 3.77
C LEU A 72 11.68 -4.85 2.50
N GLN A 73 11.38 -4.25 1.35
CA GLN A 73 12.06 -4.50 0.07
C GLN A 73 13.56 -4.19 0.12
N ALA A 74 13.94 -3.06 0.73
CA ALA A 74 15.34 -2.72 0.93
C ALA A 74 16.08 -3.78 1.76
N ARG A 75 15.44 -4.31 2.80
CA ARG A 75 16.02 -5.37 3.65
C ARG A 75 16.05 -6.72 2.94
N ALA A 76 15.00 -7.08 2.19
CA ALA A 76 14.97 -8.30 1.38
C ALA A 76 16.11 -8.31 0.33
N LYS A 77 16.37 -7.16 -0.30
CA LYS A 77 17.50 -7.00 -1.22
C LYS A 77 18.85 -7.26 -0.55
N GLN A 78 19.03 -6.83 0.70
CA GLN A 78 20.25 -7.11 1.48
C GLN A 78 20.42 -8.59 1.84
N HIS A 79 19.34 -9.38 1.88
CA HIS A 79 19.42 -10.82 2.14
C HIS A 79 19.77 -11.65 0.90
N LEU A 80 19.63 -11.07 -0.30
CA LEU A 80 19.92 -11.74 -1.58
C LEU A 80 21.31 -11.42 -2.15
N GLY A 81 22.03 -10.45 -1.57
CA GLY A 81 23.40 -10.07 -1.92
C GLY A 81 24.39 -10.47 -0.85
#